data_AF-A0A2E9KUR5-F1
#
_entry.id   AF-A0A2E9KUR5-F1
#
_cell.length_a   1.000
_cell.length_b   1.000
_cell.length_c   1.000
_cell.angle_alpha   90.00
_cell.angle_beta   90.00
_cell.angle_gamma   90.00
#
_symmetry.space_group_name_H-M   'P 1'
#
loop_
_entity.id
_entity.type
_entity.pdbx_description
1 polymer ?
#
loop_
_entity_poly.entity_id
_entity_poly.type
_entity_poly.pdbx_seq_one_letter_code
_entity_poly.pdbx_strand_id
1 'polypeptide(L)'
;MNEDTNKCPLCELKTIIHTYDDSDPRWIIMDCMNCILPMVVWREHAMDISEKDSFEMEEALRKVAVCKFMASEGSDFEYYIDKVQREIPDHLHWHARPKGWVFPIHRREMAANVLKNQPIPEKVFRRIDV
;
A
#
# COMPACT_ATOMS: atom_id res chain seq x y z
N MET A 1 -4.54 25.08 -15.27
CA MET A 1 -3.33 24.74 -14.49
C MET A 1 -3.63 25.19 -13.08
N ASN A 2 -4.09 24.27 -12.22
CA ASN A 2 -4.47 24.59 -10.85
C ASN A 2 -3.31 24.25 -9.93
N GLU A 3 -2.91 25.27 -9.18
CA GLU A 3 -1.75 25.38 -8.32
C GLU A 3 -2.11 24.92 -6.89
N ASP A 4 -2.49 23.65 -6.74
CA ASP A 4 -2.64 22.97 -5.44
C ASP A 4 -1.56 21.88 -5.25
N THR A 5 -0.43 22.04 -5.92
CA THR A 5 0.73 21.13 -5.91
C THR A 5 1.48 21.09 -4.58
N ASN A 6 1.01 21.76 -3.51
CA ASN A 6 1.90 22.02 -2.38
C ASN A 6 1.87 20.98 -1.26
N LYS A 7 0.90 20.05 -1.18
CA LYS A 7 0.87 18.99 -0.13
C LYS A 7 0.08 17.72 -0.48
N CYS A 8 0.16 17.19 -1.70
CA CYS A 8 -0.41 15.86 -1.93
C CYS A 8 0.45 14.79 -1.21
N PRO A 9 -0.08 14.05 -0.22
CA PRO A 9 0.72 13.10 0.53
C PRO A 9 1.20 11.91 -0.31
N LEU A 10 0.51 11.59 -1.43
CA LEU A 10 0.94 10.56 -2.39
C LEU A 10 2.01 11.05 -3.36
N CYS A 11 2.10 12.36 -3.63
CA CYS A 11 3.25 12.92 -4.34
C CYS A 11 4.48 12.93 -3.43
N GLU A 12 4.29 13.27 -2.16
CA GLU A 12 5.40 13.43 -1.21
C GLU A 12 5.99 12.08 -0.74
N LEU A 13 5.17 11.04 -0.64
CA LEU A 13 5.56 9.70 -0.17
C LEU A 13 6.40 9.72 1.13
N LYS A 14 6.20 10.73 1.99
CA LYS A 14 7.04 10.99 3.18
C LYS A 14 6.99 9.89 4.24
N THR A 15 5.95 9.08 4.26
CA THR A 15 5.80 8.00 5.24
C THR A 15 5.28 6.76 4.55
N ILE A 16 6.15 5.76 4.43
CA ILE A 16 5.85 4.45 3.87
C ILE A 16 6.10 3.43 4.97
N ILE A 17 5.07 2.65 5.29
CA ILE A 17 5.18 1.58 6.29
C ILE A 17 5.80 0.32 5.72
N HIS A 18 5.56 0.02 4.45
CA HIS A 18 6.16 -1.10 3.73
C HIS A 18 6.08 -0.88 2.22
N THR A 19 7.16 -1.14 1.50
CA THR A 19 7.24 -1.10 0.03
C THR A 19 7.32 -2.51 -0.51
N TYR A 20 6.48 -2.85 -1.49
CA TYR A 20 6.50 -4.13 -2.19
C TYR A 20 7.28 -4.08 -3.49
N ASP A 21 7.10 -3.02 -4.27
CA ASP A 21 7.74 -2.83 -5.56
C ASP A 21 7.92 -1.34 -5.83
N ASP A 22 9.14 -0.94 -6.17
CA ASP A 22 9.52 0.41 -6.57
C ASP A 22 10.45 0.38 -7.80
N SER A 23 10.33 -0.65 -8.63
CA SER A 23 11.21 -0.86 -9.79
C SER A 23 10.76 -0.09 -11.03
N ASP A 24 9.47 0.22 -11.17
CA ASP A 24 8.93 0.99 -12.28
C ASP A 24 8.92 2.50 -11.93
N PRO A 25 9.46 3.38 -12.79
CA PRO A 25 9.49 4.81 -12.51
C PRO A 25 8.11 5.49 -12.56
N ARG A 26 7.07 4.81 -13.07
CA ARG A 26 5.73 5.37 -13.24
C ARG A 26 4.84 5.19 -12.00
N TRP A 27 5.06 4.15 -11.21
CA TRP A 27 4.25 3.85 -10.02
C TRP A 27 5.08 3.23 -8.89
N ILE A 28 4.49 3.16 -7.70
CA ILE A 28 5.03 2.42 -6.55
C ILE A 28 3.94 1.55 -5.95
N ILE A 29 4.28 0.36 -5.49
CA ILE A 29 3.37 -0.52 -4.72
C ILE A 29 3.83 -0.55 -3.27
N MET A 30 2.96 -0.10 -2.37
CA MET A 30 3.25 0.03 -0.95
C MET A 30 2.00 -0.23 -0.11
N ASP A 31 2.16 -0.40 1.20
CA ASP A 31 1.01 -0.46 2.08
C ASP A 31 0.41 0.92 2.33
N CYS A 32 -0.92 1.01 2.18
CA CYS A 32 -1.69 2.17 2.59
C CYS A 32 -1.65 2.32 4.12
N MET A 33 -1.29 3.48 4.64
CA MET A 33 -1.24 3.72 6.10
C MET A 33 -2.61 3.64 6.78
N ASN A 34 -3.68 3.91 6.02
CA ASN A 34 -5.04 3.91 6.55
C ASN A 34 -5.66 2.52 6.45
N CYS A 35 -5.48 1.81 5.35
CA CYS A 35 -6.06 0.48 5.15
C CYS A 35 -5.18 -0.66 5.68
N ILE A 36 -3.86 -0.47 5.76
CA ILE A 36 -2.85 -1.52 5.99
C ILE A 36 -2.95 -2.64 4.93
N LEU A 37 -3.22 -2.22 3.69
CA LEU A 37 -3.38 -3.10 2.52
C LEU A 37 -2.48 -2.59 1.38
N PRO A 38 -2.03 -3.46 0.47
CA PRO A 38 -1.30 -3.05 -0.71
C PRO A 38 -2.11 -2.06 -1.52
N MET A 39 -1.46 -0.98 -1.92
CA MET A 39 -1.95 -0.07 -2.92
C MET A 39 -0.86 0.21 -3.95
N VAL A 40 -1.29 0.40 -5.19
CA VAL A 40 -0.45 0.97 -6.24
C VAL A 40 -0.78 2.46 -6.34
N VAL A 41 0.26 3.28 -6.46
CA VAL A 41 0.17 4.74 -6.56
C VAL A 41 0.91 5.17 -7.80
N TRP A 42 0.22 5.87 -8.72
CA TRP A 42 0.89 6.51 -9.85
C TRP A 42 1.76 7.66 -9.33
N ARG A 43 2.98 7.83 -9.82
CA ARG A 43 3.93 8.78 -9.21
C ARG A 43 3.61 10.24 -9.53
N GLU A 44 3.20 10.52 -10.77
CA GLU A 44 2.77 11.87 -11.14
C GLU A 44 1.38 12.16 -10.55
N HIS A 45 1.11 13.44 -10.25
CA HIS A 45 -0.22 13.85 -9.81
C HIS A 45 -1.18 13.86 -11.01
N ALA A 46 -1.83 12.73 -11.25
CA ALA A 46 -2.76 12.53 -12.34
C ALA A 46 -3.91 11.63 -11.89
N MET A 47 -5.05 11.75 -12.57
CA MET A 47 -6.18 10.83 -12.45
C MET A 47 -6.37 9.94 -13.67
N ASP A 48 -5.85 10.38 -14.82
CA ASP A 48 -5.94 9.66 -16.08
C ASP A 48 -4.54 9.29 -16.56
N ILE A 49 -4.41 8.04 -16.99
CA ILE A 49 -3.19 7.46 -17.58
C ILE A 49 -3.59 6.67 -18.82
N SER A 50 -2.62 6.25 -19.64
CA SER A 50 -2.93 5.44 -20.82
C SER A 50 -3.57 4.10 -20.43
N GLU A 51 -4.39 3.52 -21.31
CA GLU A 51 -4.97 2.18 -21.07
C GLU A 51 -3.90 1.12 -20.83
N LYS A 52 -2.77 1.24 -21.53
CA LYS A 52 -1.61 0.36 -21.36
C LYS A 52 -1.02 0.49 -19.96
N ASP A 53 -0.78 1.72 -19.49
CA ASP A 53 -0.24 1.96 -18.15
C ASP A 53 -1.22 1.48 -17.07
N SER A 54 -2.51 1.71 -17.27
CA SER A 54 -3.59 1.24 -16.39
C SER A 54 -3.59 -0.29 -16.25
N PHE A 55 -3.46 -1.01 -17.37
CA PHE A 55 -3.37 -2.46 -17.39
C PHE A 55 -2.10 -2.97 -16.68
N GLU A 56 -0.93 -2.43 -17.02
CA GLU A 56 0.35 -2.84 -16.42
C GLU A 56 0.40 -2.57 -14.91
N MET A 57 -0.12 -1.42 -14.48
CA MET A 57 -0.20 -1.03 -13.07
C MET A 57 -1.14 -1.94 -12.28
N GLU A 58 -2.28 -2.32 -12.84
CA GLU A 58 -3.20 -3.27 -12.21
C GLU A 58 -2.58 -4.66 -12.06
N GLU A 59 -1.93 -5.17 -13.12
CA GLU A 59 -1.27 -6.47 -13.12
C GLU A 59 -0.13 -6.54 -12.10
N ALA A 60 0.64 -5.45 -11.97
CA ALA A 60 1.68 -5.35 -10.95
C ALA A 60 1.08 -5.45 -9.52
N LEU A 61 -0.01 -4.72 -9.26
CA LEU A 61 -0.72 -4.78 -7.97
C LEU A 61 -1.29 -6.18 -7.69
N ARG A 62 -1.84 -6.86 -8.70
CA ARG A 62 -2.37 -8.23 -8.56
C ARG A 62 -1.29 -9.22 -8.14
N LYS A 63 -0.10 -9.13 -8.72
CA LYS A 63 1.04 -10.00 -8.33
C LYS A 63 1.41 -9.80 -6.86
N VAL A 64 1.48 -8.55 -6.40
CA VAL A 64 1.76 -8.24 -4.99
C VAL A 64 0.64 -8.75 -4.08
N ALA A 65 -0.63 -8.56 -4.47
CA ALA A 65 -1.78 -9.01 -3.72
C ALA A 65 -1.78 -10.54 -3.51
N VAL A 66 -1.49 -11.30 -4.57
CA VAL A 66 -1.36 -12.76 -4.51
C VAL A 66 -0.31 -13.16 -3.49
N CYS A 67 0.91 -12.61 -3.59
CA CYS A 67 1.98 -12.93 -2.64
C CYS A 67 1.62 -12.58 -1.19
N LYS A 68 1.04 -11.38 -0.95
CA LYS A 68 0.69 -10.94 0.40
C LYS A 68 -0.40 -11.80 1.02
N PHE A 69 -1.50 -12.02 0.30
CA PHE A 69 -2.67 -12.70 0.86
C PHE A 69 -2.48 -14.21 0.93
N MET A 70 -1.76 -14.84 -0.01
CA MET A 70 -1.34 -16.24 0.14
C MET A 70 -0.56 -16.47 1.43
N ALA A 71 0.35 -15.55 1.77
CA ALA A 71 1.16 -15.65 2.97
C ALA A 71 0.35 -15.52 4.27
N SER A 72 -0.79 -14.80 4.25
CA SER A 72 -1.61 -14.57 5.43
C SER A 72 -2.80 -15.53 5.58
N GLU A 73 -3.43 -15.92 4.46
CA GLU A 73 -4.72 -16.63 4.44
C GLU A 73 -4.65 -18.02 3.78
N GLY A 74 -3.51 -18.40 3.19
CA GLY A 74 -3.35 -19.69 2.51
C GLY A 74 -3.84 -19.66 1.06
N SER A 75 -4.15 -20.82 0.48
CA SER A 75 -4.48 -20.96 -0.95
C SER A 75 -5.88 -20.48 -1.34
N ASP A 76 -6.79 -20.36 -0.37
CA ASP A 76 -8.23 -20.19 -0.62
C ASP A 76 -8.69 -18.73 -0.46
N PHE A 77 -7.76 -17.78 -0.60
CA PHE A 77 -8.03 -16.35 -0.47
C PHE A 77 -8.71 -15.78 -1.73
N GLU A 78 -9.62 -14.84 -1.53
CA GLU A 78 -10.25 -14.06 -2.60
C GLU A 78 -9.97 -12.57 -2.38
N TYR A 79 -9.68 -11.85 -3.46
CA TYR A 79 -9.43 -10.40 -3.41
C TYR A 79 -9.93 -9.69 -4.67
N TYR A 80 -10.02 -8.36 -4.61
CA TYR A 80 -10.37 -7.50 -5.74
C TYR A 80 -9.52 -6.24 -5.75
N ILE A 81 -9.43 -5.59 -6.91
CA ILE A 81 -8.80 -4.27 -7.07
C ILE A 81 -9.88 -3.20 -6.90
N ASP A 82 -9.79 -2.43 -5.83
CA ASP A 82 -10.63 -1.27 -5.57
C ASP A 82 -10.03 -0.04 -6.24
N LYS A 83 -10.69 0.41 -7.32
CA LYS A 83 -10.29 1.59 -8.09
C LYS A 83 -10.95 2.88 -7.63
N VAL A 84 -11.71 2.88 -6.53
CA VAL A 84 -12.40 4.08 -6.02
C VAL A 84 -11.51 4.87 -5.07
N GLN A 85 -11.09 6.07 -5.48
CA GLN A 85 -10.35 7.01 -4.64
C GLN A 85 -11.30 7.68 -3.64
N ARG A 86 -10.96 7.66 -2.34
CA ARG A 86 -11.81 8.22 -1.27
C ARG A 86 -11.13 9.36 -0.54
N GLU A 87 -9.99 9.10 0.10
CA GLU A 87 -9.32 10.11 0.92
C GLU A 87 -8.53 11.13 0.08
N ILE A 88 -7.98 10.68 -1.06
CA ILE A 88 -7.18 11.50 -1.98
C ILE A 88 -7.79 11.34 -3.37
N PRO A 89 -8.93 12.03 -3.63
CA PRO A 89 -9.76 11.77 -4.80
C PRO A 89 -9.13 12.24 -6.12
N ASP A 90 -8.08 13.05 -6.06
CA ASP A 90 -7.40 13.70 -7.20
C ASP A 90 -6.03 13.11 -7.54
N HIS A 91 -5.60 12.04 -6.86
CA HIS A 91 -4.36 11.34 -7.16
C HIS A 91 -4.64 9.85 -7.41
N LEU A 92 -4.27 9.36 -8.59
CA LEU A 92 -4.53 7.98 -8.99
C LEU A 92 -3.81 6.96 -8.10
N HIS A 93 -4.62 6.19 -7.38
CA HIS A 93 -4.17 5.05 -6.59
C HIS A 93 -5.27 4.01 -6.48
N TRP A 94 -4.91 2.73 -6.42
CA TRP A 94 -5.83 1.61 -6.27
C TRP A 94 -5.39 0.68 -5.16
N HIS A 95 -6.33 0.03 -4.50
CA HIS A 95 -6.05 -0.90 -3.40
C HIS A 95 -6.35 -2.33 -3.82
N ALA A 96 -5.53 -3.28 -3.37
CA ALA A 96 -5.90 -4.69 -3.36
C ALA A 96 -6.61 -5.00 -2.03
N ARG A 97 -7.88 -5.40 -2.09
CA ARG A 97 -8.71 -5.67 -0.91
C ARG A 97 -9.15 -7.13 -0.85
N PRO A 98 -9.04 -7.80 0.31
CA PRO A 98 -9.67 -9.09 0.51
C PRO A 98 -11.18 -9.02 0.27
N LYS A 99 -11.76 -10.12 -0.21
CA LYS A 99 -13.22 -10.23 -0.36
C LYS A 99 -13.89 -10.05 1.00
N GLY A 100 -14.97 -9.29 1.03
CA GLY A 100 -15.67 -8.97 2.27
C GLY A 100 -14.94 -7.95 3.17
N TRP A 101 -13.88 -7.28 2.69
CA TRP A 101 -13.21 -6.23 3.45
C TRP A 101 -14.17 -5.09 3.80
N VAL A 102 -14.25 -4.76 5.09
CA VAL A 102 -15.07 -3.69 5.66
C VAL A 102 -14.20 -2.76 6.53
N PHE A 103 -14.21 -1.47 6.19
CA PHE A 103 -13.64 -0.41 7.02
C PHE A 103 -14.60 0.01 8.16
N PRO A 104 -14.14 0.28 9.39
CA PRO A 104 -12.77 0.13 9.92
C PRO A 104 -12.51 -1.23 10.60
N ILE A 105 -13.43 -2.20 10.50
CA ILE A 105 -13.41 -3.47 11.23
C ILE A 105 -12.08 -4.22 10.97
N HIS A 106 -11.80 -4.51 9.70
CA HIS A 106 -10.63 -5.30 9.31
C HIS A 106 -9.30 -4.54 9.51
N ARG A 107 -9.32 -3.21 9.47
CA ARG A 107 -8.13 -2.38 9.77
C ARG A 107 -7.63 -2.65 11.19
N ARG A 108 -8.54 -2.71 12.17
CA ARG A 108 -8.17 -2.91 13.58
C ARG A 108 -7.53 -4.27 13.82
N GLU A 109 -8.03 -5.29 13.15
CA GLU A 109 -7.46 -6.64 13.19
C GLU A 109 -6.05 -6.69 12.58
N MET A 110 -5.88 -6.08 11.39
CA MET A 110 -4.57 -6.00 10.73
C MET A 110 -3.55 -5.21 11.55
N ALA A 111 -3.94 -4.07 12.12
CA ALA A 111 -3.07 -3.26 12.97
C ALA A 111 -2.63 -4.04 14.23
N ALA A 112 -3.53 -4.80 14.84
CA ALA A 112 -3.21 -5.66 15.98
C ALA A 112 -2.21 -6.78 15.61
N ASN A 113 -2.30 -7.31 14.39
CA ASN A 113 -1.38 -8.33 13.88
C ASN A 113 0.00 -7.77 13.54
N VAL A 114 0.07 -6.56 12.96
CA VAL A 114 1.35 -5.87 12.73
C VAL A 114 2.10 -5.69 14.05
N LEU A 115 1.43 -5.18 15.10
CA LEU A 115 2.05 -4.98 16.42
C LEU A 115 2.55 -6.29 17.06
N LYS A 116 1.87 -7.41 16.83
CA LYS A 116 2.28 -8.73 17.35
C LYS A 116 3.48 -9.32 16.61
N ASN A 117 3.65 -8.96 15.33
CA ASN A 117 4.69 -9.51 14.45
C ASN A 117 5.86 -8.54 14.22
N GLN A 118 5.90 -7.38 14.90
CA GLN A 118 7.09 -6.54 14.86
C GLN A 118 8.26 -7.26 15.56
N PRO A 119 9.47 -7.29 14.97
CA PRO A 119 10.63 -7.82 15.67
C PRO A 119 10.82 -7.03 16.96
N ILE A 120 10.94 -7.74 18.09
CA ILE A 120 11.31 -7.13 19.38
C ILE A 120 12.63 -6.41 19.14
N PRO A 121 12.75 -5.11 19.43
CA PRO A 121 14.01 -4.40 19.28
C PRO A 121 15.10 -5.16 20.05
N GLU A 122 16.15 -5.60 19.35
CA GLU A 122 17.31 -6.18 20.00
C GLU A 122 17.79 -5.15 21.04
N LYS A 123 17.75 -5.53 22.32
CA LYS A 123 18.30 -4.71 23.38
C LYS A 123 19.75 -4.44 23.02
N VAL A 124 20.06 -3.20 22.65
CA VAL A 124 21.44 -2.73 22.51
C VAL A 124 22.06 -2.78 23.91
N PHE A 125 22.60 -3.93 24.28
CA PHE A 125 23.51 -4.05 25.41
C PHE A 125 24.76 -3.28 25.03
N ARG A 126 24.81 -1.99 25.39
CA ARG A 126 26.09 -1.30 25.51
C ARG A 126 26.84 -1.98 26.65
N ARG A 127 27.81 -2.84 26.31
CA ARG A 127 28.90 -3.17 27.22
C ARG A 127 29.56 -1.84 27.57
N ILE A 128 29.43 -1.43 28.83
CA ILE A 128 30.34 -0.46 29.41
C ILE A 128 31.61 -1.26 29.62
N ASP A 129 32.56 -1.11 28.71
CA ASP A 129 33.92 -1.54 28.98
C ASP A 129 34.47 -0.59 30.05
N VAL A 130 34.83 -1.17 31.20
CA VAL A 130 35.43 -0.52 32.37
C VAL A 130 36.95 -0.61 32.27
#